data_AF-A0A661B8G1-F1
#
_entry.id   AF-A0A661B8G1-F1
#
_cell.length_a   1.000
_cell.length_b   1.000
_cell.length_c   1.000
_cell.angle_alpha   90.00
_cell.angle_beta   90.00
_cell.angle_gamma   90.00
#
_symmetry.space_group_name_H-M   'P 1'
#
loop_
_entity.id
_entity.type
_entity.pdbx_description
1 polymer ?
#
loop_
_entity_poly.entity_id
_entity_poly.type
_entity_poly.pdbx_seq_one_letter_code
_entity_poly.pdbx_strand_id
1 'polypeptide(L)' 'MMRATGYPAAIEAKMIPVGEITEKGVVAPEDATPADLYHKFIPELKKRNIEILEEMTTME' A
#
# COMPACT_ATOMS: atom_id res chain seq x y z
N MET A 1 -3.24 -15.52 5.23
CA MET A 1 -2.06 -15.24 4.36
C MET A 1 -2.43 -14.80 2.96
N MET A 2 -3.14 -15.59 2.14
CA MET A 2 -3.39 -15.23 0.74
C MET A 2 -3.95 -13.82 0.48
N ARG A 3 -4.97 -13.37 1.23
CA ARG A 3 -5.61 -12.06 1.01
C ARG A 3 -4.71 -10.87 1.38
N ALA A 4 -4.06 -10.95 2.54
CA ALA A 4 -3.20 -9.89 3.06
C ALA A 4 -1.88 -9.76 2.27
N THR A 5 -1.50 -10.76 1.48
CA THR A 5 -0.33 -10.69 0.59
C THR A 5 -0.74 -10.36 -0.84
N GLY A 6 -1.73 -11.08 -1.39
CA GLY A 6 -2.08 -11.00 -2.80
C GLY A 6 -2.76 -9.70 -3.19
N TYR A 7 -3.59 -9.12 -2.33
CA TYR A 7 -4.25 -7.85 -2.65
C TYR A 7 -3.28 -6.66 -2.69
N PRO A 8 -2.41 -6.43 -1.67
CA PRO A 8 -1.34 -5.44 -1.77
C PRO A 8 -0.55 -5.53 -3.07
N ALA A 9 0.01 -6.71 -3.37
CA ALA A 9 0.81 -6.93 -4.57
C ALA A 9 0.04 -6.61 -5.85
N ALA A 10 -1.23 -7.03 -5.94
CA ALA A 10 -2.06 -6.75 -7.11
C ALA A 10 -2.48 -5.29 -7.25
N ILE A 11 -2.58 -4.54 -6.14
CA ILE A 11 -2.87 -3.11 -6.15
C ILE A 11 -1.64 -2.34 -6.62
N GLU A 12 -0.47 -2.57 -6.02
CA GLU A 12 0.78 -1.93 -6.42
C GLU A 12 1.15 -2.23 -7.87
N ALA A 13 0.94 -3.48 -8.32
CA ALA A 13 1.14 -3.86 -9.71
C ALA A 13 0.28 -3.05 -10.70
N LYS A 14 -0.91 -2.57 -10.27
CA LYS A 14 -1.76 -1.67 -11.08
C LYS A 14 -1.30 -0.22 -11.03
N MET A 15 -0.64 0.21 -9.96
CA MET A 15 -0.12 1.57 -9.78
C MET A 15 1.10 1.86 -10.68
N ILE A 16 1.87 0.82 -11.03
CA ILE A 16 3.02 0.93 -11.94
C ILE A 16 2.62 1.44 -13.35
N PRO A 17 1.72 0.77 -14.11
CA PRO A 17 1.41 1.19 -15.49
C PRO A 17 0.65 2.51 -15.59
N VAL A 18 -0.02 2.95 -14.53
CA VAL A 18 -0.71 4.26 -14.49
C VAL A 18 0.21 5.41 -14.09
N GLY A 19 1.49 5.13 -13.81
CA GLY A 19 2.50 6.14 -13.50
C GLY A 19 2.46 6.65 -12.06
N GLU A 20 1.80 5.93 -11.16
CA GLU A 20 1.76 6.26 -9.72
C GLU A 20 3.02 5.78 -8.98
N ILE A 21 3.57 4.63 -9.38
CA ILE A 21 4.89 4.13 -8.94
C ILE A 21 5.84 4.28 -10.14
N THR A 22 6.94 5.02 -9.97
CA THR A 22 7.77 5.43 -11.12
C THR A 22 9.22 4.96 -11.03
N GLU A 23 9.65 4.57 -9.84
CA GLU A 23 10.98 4.10 -9.48
C GLU A 23 11.38 2.91 -10.35
N LYS A 24 12.67 2.79 -10.63
CA LYS A 24 13.23 1.78 -11.53
C LYS A 24 14.21 0.88 -10.78
N GLY A 25 14.30 -0.37 -11.22
CA GLY A 25 15.18 -1.37 -10.62
C GLY A 25 14.49 -2.23 -9.57
N VAL A 26 15.27 -2.76 -8.63
CA VAL A 26 14.77 -3.55 -7.51
C VAL A 26 14.52 -2.59 -6.35
N VAL A 27 13.25 -2.32 -6.08
CA VAL A 27 12.81 -1.31 -5.10
C VAL A 27 11.93 -2.02 -4.07
N ALA A 28 12.19 -1.74 -2.80
CA ALA A 28 11.38 -2.27 -1.71
C ALA A 28 10.03 -1.54 -1.65
N PRO A 29 8.94 -2.18 -1.20
CA PRO A 29 7.61 -1.57 -1.19
C PRO A 29 7.52 -0.29 -0.36
N GLU A 30 8.29 -0.16 0.72
CA GLU A 30 8.36 1.05 1.55
C GLU A 30 8.93 2.27 0.79
N ASP A 31 9.75 2.04 -0.23
CA ASP A 31 10.32 3.08 -1.08
C ASP A 31 9.46 3.32 -2.33
N ALA A 32 8.81 2.26 -2.86
CA ALA A 32 7.94 2.33 -4.04
C ALA A 32 6.55 2.90 -3.73
N THR A 33 6.07 2.78 -2.49
CA THR A 33 4.75 3.24 -2.05
C THR A 33 4.92 4.25 -0.89
N PRO A 34 5.38 5.49 -1.17
CA PRO A 34 5.59 6.51 -0.16
C PRO A 34 4.27 7.01 0.49
N ALA A 35 4.39 7.84 1.54
CA ALA A 35 3.25 8.32 2.33
C ALA A 35 2.17 9.05 1.50
N ASP A 36 2.58 9.73 0.43
CA ASP A 36 1.70 10.37 -0.53
C ASP A 36 1.04 9.38 -1.50
N LEU A 37 1.41 8.10 -1.54
CA LEU A 37 0.66 7.06 -2.26
C LEU A 37 -0.21 6.21 -1.33
N TYR A 38 0.10 6.19 -0.04
CA TYR A 38 -0.68 5.47 0.99
C TYR A 38 -2.16 5.88 1.02
N HIS A 39 -2.47 7.17 0.79
CA HIS A 39 -3.85 7.64 0.77
C HIS A 39 -4.68 7.05 -0.39
N LYS A 40 -4.05 6.48 -1.42
CA LYS A 40 -4.72 5.72 -2.49
C LYS A 40 -4.69 4.22 -2.23
N PHE A 41 -3.57 3.72 -1.71
CA PHE A 41 -3.36 2.31 -1.43
C PHE A 41 -4.28 1.78 -0.32
N ILE A 42 -4.38 2.49 0.81
CA ILE A 42 -5.18 2.07 1.98
C ILE A 42 -6.69 1.96 1.65
N PRO A 43 -7.32 2.92 0.95
CA PRO A 43 -8.72 2.76 0.53
C PRO A 43 -8.95 1.56 -0.40
N GLU A 44 -8.00 1.19 -1.26
CA GLU A 44 -8.11 0.00 -2.10
C GLU A 44 -8.12 -1.29 -1.25
N LEU A 45 -7.32 -1.35 -0.19
CA LEU A 45 -7.39 -2.46 0.77
C LEU A 45 -8.74 -2.50 1.49
N LYS A 46 -9.25 -1.34 1.92
CA LYS A 46 -10.56 -1.25 2.60
C LYS A 46 -11.70 -1.76 1.71
N LYS A 47 -11.71 -1.45 0.41
CA LYS A 47 -12.67 -1.98 -0.58
C LYS A 47 -12.66 -3.52 -0.68
N ARG A 48 -11.57 -4.17 -0.25
CA ARG A 48 -11.38 -5.64 -0.26
C ARG A 48 -11.55 -6.26 1.13
N ASN A 49 -12.20 -5.53 2.04
CA ASN A 49 -12.43 -5.92 3.43
C ASN A 49 -11.11 -6.22 4.16
N ILE A 50 -10.09 -5.37 3.94
CA ILE A 50 -8.87 -5.31 4.72
C ILE A 50 -8.79 -3.89 5.28
N GLU A 51 -9.01 -3.76 6.58
CA GLU A 51 -8.97 -2.48 7.29
C GLU A 51 -7.70 -2.41 8.14
N ILE A 52 -6.96 -1.30 8.02
CA ILE A 52 -5.81 -0.99 8.84
C ILE A 52 -6.26 0.08 9.83
N LEU A 53 -6.19 -0.23 11.12
CA LEU A 53 -6.53 0.68 12.21
C LEU A 53 -5.26 1.40 12.66
N GLU A 54 -5.34 2.73 12.76
CA GLU A 54 -4.28 3.56 13.32
C GLU A 54 -4.73 4.02 14.70
N GLU A 55 -3.93 3.72 15.72
CA GLU A 55 -4.16 4.13 17.11
C GLU A 55 -2.93 4.89 17.60
N MET A 56 -3.15 6.07 18.19
CA MET A 56 -2.09 6.84 18.85
C MET A 56 -2.22 6.67 20.36
N THR A 57 -1.13 6.21 20.99
CA THR A 57 -1.05 6.07 22.45
C THR A 57 0.11 6.92 22.96
N THR A 58 -0.14 7.72 23.99
CA THR A 58 0.93 8.44 24.72
C THR A 58 1.59 7.47 25.69
N MET A 59 2.91 7.41 25.69
CA MET A 59 3.65 6.67 26.72
C MET A 59 3.71 7.54 27.98
N GLU A 60 3.21 7.02 29.11
CA GLU A 60 3.38 7.62 30.45
C GLU A 60 4.79 7.37 31.01
#